data_AF-A0A3C8CB59-F1
#
_entry.id   AF-A0A3C8CB59-F1
#
_cell.length_a   1.000
_cell.length_b   1.000
_cell.length_c   1.000
_cell.angle_alpha   90.00
_cell.angle_beta   90.00
_cell.angle_gamma   90.00
#
_symmetry.space_group_name_H-M   'P 1'
#
loop_
_entity.id
_entity.type
_entity.pdbx_description
1 polymer ?
#
loop_
_entity_poly.entity_id
_entity_poly.type
_entity_poly.pdbx_seq_one_letter_code
_entity_poly.pdbx_strand_id
1 'polypeptide(L)' 'MDKIVIEGGRPLEGTVKISGAKNAVLPILAATLLTRGRNIIEGVPKVRD' A
#
# COMPACT_ATOMS: atom_id res chain seq x y z
N MET A 1 16.29 -14.69 -9.90
CA MET A 1 15.34 -13.99 -10.80
C MET A 1 13.99 -14.54 -10.44
N ASP A 2 13.12 -13.72 -9.87
CA ASP A 2 11.86 -14.21 -9.29
C ASP A 2 10.83 -14.41 -10.39
N LYS A 3 10.06 -15.50 -10.34
CA LYS A 3 9.04 -15.85 -11.33
C LYS A 3 7.75 -16.23 -10.62
N ILE A 4 6.64 -15.77 -11.17
CA ILE A 4 5.29 -16.23 -10.79
C ILE A 4 4.78 -17.10 -11.94
N VAL A 5 4.31 -18.31 -11.63
CA VAL A 5 3.62 -19.21 -12.56
C VAL A 5 2.17 -19.30 -12.12
N ILE A 6 1.23 -19.06 -13.04
CA ILE A 6 -0.21 -19.03 -12.77
C ILE A 6 -0.87 -20.12 -13.61
N GLU A 7 -1.62 -21.01 -12.95
CA GLU A 7 -2.48 -22.00 -13.60
C GLU A 7 -3.93 -21.51 -13.56
N GLY A 8 -4.56 -21.38 -14.73
CA GLY A 8 -5.92 -20.86 -14.87
C GLY A 8 -7.01 -21.91 -14.69
N GLY A 9 -8.23 -21.56 -15.12
CA GLY A 9 -9.36 -22.50 -15.22
C GLY A 9 -10.36 -22.46 -14.07
N ARG A 10 -10.24 -21.52 -13.12
CA ARG A 10 -11.19 -21.32 -12.03
C ARG A 10 -11.59 -19.84 -11.89
N PRO A 11 -12.89 -19.51 -11.84
CA PRO A 11 -13.33 -18.15 -11.53
C PRO A 11 -12.91 -17.79 -10.10
N LEU A 12 -12.57 -16.52 -9.87
CA LEU A 12 -12.28 -16.00 -8.53
C LEU A 12 -13.60 -15.68 -7.82
N GLU A 13 -13.72 -16.10 -6.56
CA GLU A 13 -14.83 -15.77 -5.67
C GLU A 13 -14.28 -15.43 -4.28
N GLY A 14 -14.73 -14.32 -3.69
CA GLY A 14 -14.32 -13.89 -2.36
C GLY A 14 -14.19 -12.37 -2.25
N THR A 15 -13.59 -11.94 -1.15
CA THR A 15 -13.32 -10.52 -0.85
C THR A 15 -11.85 -10.32 -0.52
N VAL A 16 -11.34 -9.12 -0.84
CA VAL A 16 -9.97 -8.72 -0.52
C VAL A 16 -9.98 -7.35 0.12
N LYS A 17 -9.17 -7.17 1.17
CA LYS A 17 -8.96 -5.85 1.77
C LYS A 17 -8.01 -5.04 0.89
N ILE A 18 -8.50 -3.91 0.38
CA ILE A 18 -7.68 -2.99 -0.41
C ILE A 18 -6.65 -2.30 0.50
N SER A 19 -5.41 -2.22 0.03
CA SER A 19 -4.33 -1.50 0.71
C SER A 19 -4.49 0.01 0.53
N GLY A 20 -3.93 0.81 1.44
CA GLY A 20 -3.94 2.26 1.30
C GLY A 20 -3.26 2.73 0.01
N ALA A 21 -3.65 3.92 -0.47
CA ALA A 21 -3.11 4.46 -1.72
C ALA A 21 -1.66 4.95 -1.52
N LYS A 22 -0.69 4.26 -2.13
CA LYS A 22 0.74 4.65 -2.13
C LYS A 22 0.91 6.14 -2.45
N ASN A 23 0.28 6.61 -3.52
CA ASN A 23 0.44 7.98 -4.01
C ASN A 23 -0.15 9.04 -3.06
N ALA A 24 -1.06 8.67 -2.15
CA ALA A 24 -1.56 9.57 -1.12
C ALA A 24 -0.61 9.63 0.09
N VAL A 25 0.06 8.53 0.42
CA VAL A 25 0.95 8.45 1.59
C VAL A 25 2.20 9.30 1.42
N LEU A 26 2.78 9.37 0.23
CA LEU A 26 4.02 10.13 -0.01
C LEU A 26 3.92 11.63 0.29
N PRO A 27 2.92 12.38 -0.22
CA PRO A 27 2.78 13.79 0.14
C PRO A 27 2.41 13.98 1.63
N ILE A 28 1.68 13.04 2.23
CA ILE A 28 1.38 13.08 3.68
C ILE A 28 2.67 12.94 4.49
N LEU A 29 3.57 12.01 4.12
CA LEU A 29 4.88 11.87 4.73
C LEU A 29 5.70 13.16 4.60
N ALA A 30 5.73 13.77 3.41
CA ALA A 30 6.42 15.05 3.21
C ALA A 30 5.84 16.17 4.10
N ALA A 31 4.52 16.23 4.24
CA ALA A 31 3.85 17.22 5.08
C ALA A 31 4.20 17.09 6.58
N THR A 32 4.60 15.91 7.05
CA THR A 32 5.03 15.73 8.46
C THR A 32 6.29 16.52 8.81
N LEU A 33 7.07 16.94 7.82
CA LEU A 33 8.23 17.83 8.02
C LEU A 33 7.83 19.25 8.43
N LEU A 34 6.57 19.63 8.18
CA LEU A 34 6.05 20.98 8.44
C LEU A 34 5.44 21.11 9.83
N THR A 35 5.31 20.02 10.59
CA THR A 35 4.70 20.02 11.93
C THR A 35 5.71 19.60 12.99
N ARG A 36 5.55 20.13 14.22
CA ARG A 36 6.32 19.67 15.39
C ARG A 36 5.54 18.60 16.13
N GLY A 37 6.26 17.66 16.76
CA GLY A 37 5.67 16.59 17.55
C GLY A 37 5.55 15.27 16.81
N ARG A 38 4.71 14.37 17.33
CA ARG A 38 4.55 13.01 16.81
C ARG A 38 3.42 12.97 15.78
N ASN A 39 3.73 12.53 14.57
CA ASN A 39 2.76 12.23 13.52
C ASN A 39 2.56 10.70 13.44
N ILE A 40 1.31 10.23 13.41
CA ILE A 40 0.96 8.81 13.25
C ILE A 40 0.17 8.69 11.95
N ILE A 41 0.67 7.89 11.01
CA ILE A 41 0.03 7.64 9.71
C ILE A 41 -0.34 6.16 9.65
N GLU A 42 -1.63 5.89 9.52
CA GLU A 42 -2.18 4.53 9.45
C GLU A 42 -2.53 4.14 8.02
N GLY A 43 -2.60 2.84 7.75
CA GLY A 43 -3.00 2.32 6.43
C GLY A 43 -1.93 2.46 5.33
N VAL A 44 -0.67 2.73 5.69
CA VAL A 44 0.45 2.80 4.73
C VAL A 44 0.65 1.44 4.05
N PRO A 45 0.60 1.35 2.70
CA PRO A 45 0.80 0.09 2.00
C PRO A 45 2.27 -0.37 2.10
N LYS A 46 2.49 -1.68 2.28
CA LYS A 46 3.83 -2.29 2.23
C LYS A 46 4.24 -2.58 0.80
N VAL A 47 4.55 -1.53 0.05
CA VAL A 47 5.04 -1.62 -1.33
C VAL A 47 6.44 -1.03 -1.41
N ARG A 48 7.30 -1.58 -2.26
CA ARG A 48 8.53 -0.88 -2.63
C ARG A 48 8.14 0.26 -3.54
N ASP A 49 8.66 1.45 -3.23
CA ASP A 49 8.41 2.61 -4.07
C ASP A 49 9.08 2.53 -5.44
#